data_AF-A0A7C8QVZ4-F1
#
_entry.id   AF-A0A7C8QVZ4-F1
#
_cell.length_a   1.000
_cell.length_b   1.000
_cell.length_c   1.000
_cell.angle_alpha   90.00
_cell.angle_beta   90.00
_cell.angle_gamma   90.00
#
_symmetry.space_group_name_H-M   'P 1'
#
loop_
_entity.id
_entity.type
_entity.pdbx_description
1 polymer ?
#
loop_
_entity_poly.entity_id
_entity_poly.type
_entity_poly.pdbx_seq_one_letter_code
_entity_poly.pdbx_strand_id
1 'polypeptide(L)'
;MIALNEIQFGISSADILFHLNMQEVKASGKGIEMNTFHRLANYVISSSHFYPLFPAPEASQVGYTTPIDLQWMRLAEFPGNIKPDVLILPSKLPGTVKVGYPRGY
;
A
#
# COMPACT_ATOMS: atom_id res chain seq x y z
N MET A 1 -4.06 -10.79 -6.75
CA MET A 1 -5.29 -10.10 -7.21
C MET A 1 -6.31 -11.15 -7.59
N ILE A 2 -7.59 -10.86 -7.39
CA ILE A 2 -8.70 -11.75 -7.74
C ILE A 2 -9.81 -10.93 -8.41
N ALA A 3 -10.42 -11.49 -9.44
CA ALA A 3 -11.58 -10.90 -10.09
C ALA A 3 -12.86 -11.48 -9.47
N LEU A 4 -13.79 -10.62 -9.07
CA LEU A 4 -15.15 -11.00 -8.72
C LEU A 4 -16.08 -10.23 -9.66
N ASN A 5 -16.74 -10.95 -10.57
CA ASN A 5 -17.33 -10.37 -11.77
C ASN A 5 -16.26 -9.57 -12.55
N GLU A 6 -16.57 -8.34 -12.95
CA GLU A 6 -15.67 -7.44 -13.69
C GLU A 6 -14.82 -6.55 -12.78
N ILE A 7 -14.86 -6.76 -11.46
CA ILE A 7 -14.15 -5.93 -10.48
C ILE A 7 -12.87 -6.63 -10.04
N GLN A 8 -11.73 -5.95 -10.23
CA GLN A 8 -10.41 -6.42 -9.82
C GLN A 8 -10.13 -6.04 -8.36
N PHE A 9 -10.01 -7.04 -7.49
CA PHE A 9 -9.65 -6.88 -6.10
C PHE A 9 -8.14 -7.13 -5.89
N GLY A 10 -7.47 -6.12 -5.35
CA GLY A 10 -6.13 -6.23 -4.78
C GLY A 10 -6.23 -6.43 -3.27
N ILE A 11 -5.66 -7.51 -2.75
CA ILE A 11 -5.70 -7.85 -1.32
C ILE A 11 -4.28 -8.20 -0.89
N SER A 12 -3.82 -7.62 0.21
CA SER A 12 -2.57 -7.97 0.87
C SER A 12 -2.78 -8.07 2.36
N SER A 13 -2.13 -9.02 3.03
CA SER A 13 -2.14 -9.15 4.48
C SER A 13 -0.98 -8.40 5.16
N ALA A 14 -0.02 -7.89 4.39
CA ALA A 14 1.09 -7.11 4.95
C ALA A 14 0.61 -5.70 5.31
N ASP A 15 0.98 -5.20 6.49
CA ASP A 15 0.59 -3.86 6.97
C ASP A 15 1.43 -2.75 6.34
N ILE A 16 1.39 -2.70 5.00
CA ILE A 16 2.19 -1.77 4.21
C ILE A 16 1.85 -0.30 4.52
N LEU A 17 0.60 0.00 4.87
CA LEU A 17 0.18 1.36 5.21
C LEU A 17 0.85 1.84 6.50
N PHE A 18 0.90 1.00 7.53
CA PHE A 18 1.60 1.33 8.78
C PHE A 18 3.11 1.47 8.54
N HIS A 19 3.71 0.56 7.76
CA HIS A 19 5.15 0.57 7.48
C HIS A 19 5.56 1.81 6.69
N LEU A 20 4.81 2.16 5.64
CA LEU A 20 5.03 3.39 4.88
C LEU A 20 4.85 4.62 5.77
N ASN A 21 3.81 4.65 6.62
CA ASN A 21 3.58 5.79 7.51
C ASN A 21 4.76 6.03 8.47
N MET A 22 5.38 4.96 8.97
CA MET A 22 6.52 5.02 9.90
C MET A 22 7.80 5.58 9.26
N GLN A 23 8.06 5.25 7.99
CA GLN A 23 9.30 5.64 7.30
C GLN A 23 9.13 6.83 6.34
N GLU A 24 7.90 7.30 6.16
CA GLU A 24 7.61 8.42 5.27
C GLU A 24 8.19 9.73 5.79
N VAL A 25 9.03 10.35 4.96
CA VAL A 25 9.50 11.73 5.18
C VAL A 25 8.59 12.69 4.43
N LYS A 26 8.04 13.66 5.15
CA LYS A 26 7.11 14.67 4.63
C LYS A 26 7.83 16.02 4.55
N ALA A 27 7.69 16.73 3.44
CA ALA A 27 7.98 18.15 3.43
C ALA A 27 7.06 18.85 4.45
N SER A 28 7.52 19.90 5.13
CA SER A 28 6.65 20.63 6.06
C SER A 28 5.73 21.60 5.30
N GLY A 29 4.42 21.57 5.58
CA GLY A 29 3.44 22.45 4.95
C GLY A 29 2.00 22.23 5.42
N LYS A 30 1.15 23.26 5.35
CA LYS A 30 -0.28 23.16 5.69
C LYS A 30 -0.99 22.18 4.73
N GLY A 31 -1.73 21.21 5.28
CA GLY A 31 -2.59 20.28 4.51
C GLY A 31 -2.06 18.86 4.28
N ILE A 32 -0.88 18.52 4.79
CA ILE A 32 -0.23 17.21 4.56
C ILE A 32 -0.86 16.09 5.38
N GLU A 33 -1.32 16.39 6.59
CA GLU A 33 -1.97 15.40 7.47
C GLU A 33 -3.33 14.93 6.93
N MET A 34 -4.10 15.84 6.33
CA MET A 34 -5.46 15.57 5.80
C MET A 34 -5.47 14.49 4.70
N ASN A 35 -4.34 14.23 4.04
CA ASN A 35 -4.23 13.33 2.90
C ASN A 35 -3.35 12.10 3.16
N THR A 36 -3.12 11.72 4.43
CA THR A 36 -2.19 10.63 4.76
C THR A 36 -2.57 9.31 4.07
N PHE A 37 -3.77 8.78 4.28
CA PHE A 37 -4.18 7.51 3.65
C PHE A 37 -4.20 7.58 2.12
N HIS A 38 -4.60 8.72 1.55
CA HIS A 38 -4.58 8.91 0.09
C HIS A 38 -3.14 8.82 -0.45
N ARG A 39 -2.18 9.44 0.23
CA ARG A 39 -0.77 9.40 -0.15
C ARG A 39 -0.14 8.02 0.01
N LEU A 40 -0.40 7.34 1.13
CA LEU A 40 0.09 5.99 1.37
C LEU A 40 -0.47 4.99 0.35
N ALA A 41 -1.78 5.04 0.09
CA ALA A 41 -2.41 4.21 -0.95
C ALA A 41 -1.84 4.53 -2.34
N ASN A 42 -1.57 5.81 -2.63
CA ASN A 42 -0.94 6.21 -3.90
C ASN A 42 0.44 5.59 -4.08
N TYR A 43 1.28 5.45 -3.05
CA TYR A 43 2.58 4.79 -3.19
C TYR A 43 2.44 3.33 -3.63
N VAL A 44 1.48 2.60 -3.06
CA VAL A 44 1.18 1.21 -3.42
C VAL A 44 0.66 1.13 -4.86
N ILE A 45 -0.27 2.01 -5.24
CA ILE A 45 -0.87 2.01 -6.58
C ILE A 45 0.14 2.46 -7.65
N SER A 46 0.97 3.47 -7.38
CA SER A 46 1.92 4.01 -8.36
C SER A 46 3.09 3.09 -8.61
N SER A 47 3.50 2.33 -7.58
CA SER A 47 4.55 1.32 -7.71
C SER A 47 4.06 0.03 -8.36
N SER A 48 2.73 -0.15 -8.49
CA SER A 48 2.12 -1.39 -8.98
C SER A 48 2.59 -2.63 -8.22
N HIS A 49 2.80 -2.48 -6.91
CA HIS A 49 3.35 -3.51 -6.03
C HIS A 49 2.68 -3.43 -4.65
N PHE A 50 2.27 -4.56 -4.09
CA PHE A 50 1.60 -4.64 -2.78
C PHE A 50 2.49 -4.22 -1.61
N TYR A 51 3.81 -4.26 -1.80
CA TYR A 51 4.80 -3.86 -0.79
C TYR A 51 6.00 -3.09 -1.38
N PRO A 52 5.89 -1.79 -1.66
CA PRO A 52 6.95 -1.03 -2.31
C PRO A 52 8.05 -0.52 -1.37
N LEU A 53 7.88 -0.65 -0.05
CA LEU A 53 8.87 -0.18 0.92
C LEU A 53 10.06 -1.15 0.96
N PHE A 54 11.27 -0.64 0.70
CA PHE A 54 12.48 -1.43 0.81
C PHE A 54 13.63 -0.62 1.42
N PRO A 55 14.37 -1.17 2.42
CA PRO A 55 14.14 -2.45 3.07
C PRO A 55 12.86 -2.49 3.93
N ALA A 56 12.33 -3.69 4.17
CA ALA A 56 11.24 -3.87 5.12
C ALA A 56 11.68 -3.50 6.54
N PRO A 57 10.79 -2.97 7.40
CA PRO A 57 11.14 -2.63 8.76
C PRO A 57 11.52 -3.90 9.54
N GLU A 58 12.48 -3.74 10.45
CA GLU A 58 12.94 -4.82 11.31
C GLU A 58 11.86 -5.23 12.31
N ALA A 59 11.89 -6.49 12.76
CA ALA A 59 10.95 -6.99 13.76
C ALA A 59 10.99 -6.18 15.07
N SER A 60 12.14 -5.59 15.41
CA SER A 60 12.34 -4.68 16.54
C SER A 60 11.49 -3.40 16.44
N GLN A 61 11.18 -2.95 15.22
CA GLN A 61 10.45 -1.72 14.95
C GLN A 61 8.93 -1.92 14.96
N VAL A 62 8.45 -3.07 14.46
CA VAL A 62 7.01 -3.33 14.24
C VAL A 62 6.42 -4.37 15.20
N GLY A 63 7.27 -5.12 15.91
CA GLY A 63 6.89 -6.16 16.89
C GLY A 63 6.60 -7.53 16.28
N TYR A 64 6.89 -7.74 15.00
CA TYR A 64 6.69 -9.00 14.29
C TYR A 64 7.60 -9.09 13.05
N THR A 65 7.85 -10.29 12.56
CA THR A 65 8.63 -10.46 11.31
C THR A 65 7.75 -10.08 10.11
N THR A 66 8.18 -9.08 9.35
CA THR A 66 7.50 -8.73 8.09
C THR A 66 7.56 -9.92 7.13
N PRO A 67 6.43 -10.39 6.58
CA PRO A 67 6.38 -11.62 5.78
C PRO A 67 6.84 -11.37 4.34
N ILE A 68 8.09 -10.97 4.16
CA ILE A 68 8.67 -10.66 2.84
C ILE A 68 9.85 -11.57 2.59
N ASP A 69 9.75 -12.30 1.48
CA ASP A 69 10.87 -13.03 0.90
C ASP A 69 11.33 -12.30 -0.36
N LEU A 70 12.60 -11.89 -0.37
CA LEU A 70 13.27 -11.23 -1.49
C LEU A 70 13.19 -12.04 -2.79
N GLN A 71 13.27 -13.37 -2.70
CA GLN A 71 13.24 -14.25 -3.86
C GLN A 71 11.87 -14.28 -4.54
N TRP A 72 10.81 -13.97 -3.80
CA TRP A 72 9.42 -14.00 -4.27
C TRP A 72 8.77 -12.63 -4.35
N MET A 73 9.52 -11.52 -4.25
CA MET A 73 8.93 -10.17 -4.33
C MET A 73 8.12 -9.94 -5.60
N ARG A 74 8.51 -10.55 -6.72
CA ARG A 74 7.75 -10.47 -7.98
C ARG A 74 6.29 -10.96 -7.85
N LEU A 75 5.98 -11.85 -6.90
CA LEU A 75 4.59 -12.29 -6.65
C LEU A 75 3.72 -11.21 -6.00
N ALA A 76 4.35 -10.19 -5.41
CA ALA A 76 3.67 -9.03 -4.84
C ALA A 76 3.46 -7.90 -5.87
N GLU A 77 3.89 -8.06 -7.12
CA GLU A 77 3.54 -7.15 -8.22
C GLU A 77 2.06 -7.30 -8.61
N PHE A 78 1.45 -6.21 -9.09
CA PHE A 78 0.13 -6.32 -9.70
C PHE A 78 0.24 -7.03 -11.05
N PRO A 79 -0.47 -8.14 -11.28
CA PRO A 79 -0.40 -8.89 -12.53
C PRO A 79 -0.71 -8.00 -13.74
N GLY A 80 0.16 -8.04 -14.75
CA GLY A 80 -0.02 -7.28 -15.99
C GLY A 80 0.05 -5.76 -15.82
N ASN A 81 0.55 -5.25 -14.68
CA ASN A 81 0.57 -3.82 -14.36
C ASN A 81 -0.83 -3.18 -14.35
N ILE A 82 -1.85 -4.00 -14.07
CA ILE A 82 -3.25 -3.57 -13.97
C ILE A 82 -3.49 -3.07 -12.55
N LYS A 83 -4.04 -1.86 -12.43
CA LYS A 83 -4.41 -1.31 -11.12
C LYS A 83 -5.71 -1.99 -10.64
N PRO A 84 -5.80 -2.40 -9.36
CA PRO A 84 -7.04 -2.92 -8.83
C PRO A 84 -8.11 -1.83 -8.77
N ASP A 85 -9.36 -2.21 -9.03
CA ASP A 85 -10.54 -1.35 -8.82
C ASP A 85 -10.79 -1.13 -7.33
N VAL A 86 -10.58 -2.20 -6.53
CA VAL A 86 -10.71 -2.17 -5.08
C VAL A 86 -9.44 -2.70 -4.45
N LEU A 87 -8.80 -1.88 -3.61
CA LEU A 87 -7.60 -2.24 -2.87
C LEU A 87 -7.91 -2.39 -1.38
N ILE A 88 -7.70 -3.58 -0.85
CA ILE A 88 -7.93 -3.93 0.56
C ILE A 88 -6.58 -4.13 1.24
N LEU A 89 -6.26 -3.22 2.17
CA LEU A 89 -5.03 -3.22 2.95
C LEU A 89 -5.37 -3.13 4.44
N PRO A 90 -5.48 -4.27 5.16
CA PRO A 90 -5.61 -4.29 6.60
C PRO A 90 -4.43 -3.58 7.26
N SER A 91 -4.68 -2.80 8.32
CA SER A 91 -3.64 -2.02 9.00
C SER A 91 -3.95 -1.82 10.47
N LYS A 92 -2.90 -1.63 11.29
CA LYS A 92 -3.01 -1.10 12.67
C LYS A 92 -3.48 0.36 12.71
N LEU A 93 -3.40 1.08 11.59
CA LEU A 93 -3.95 2.42 11.46
C LEU A 93 -5.49 2.42 11.57
N PRO A 94 -6.12 3.53 11.98
CA PRO A 94 -7.58 3.62 12.03
C PRO A 94 -8.24 3.27 10.69
N GLY A 95 -9.34 2.51 10.75
CA GLY A 95 -10.08 2.09 9.56
C GLY A 95 -10.58 3.27 8.73
N THR A 96 -10.43 3.18 7.41
CA THR A 96 -10.86 4.23 6.48
C THR A 96 -11.23 3.68 5.11
N VAL A 97 -12.01 4.44 4.36
CA VAL A 97 -12.28 4.22 2.93
C VAL A 97 -11.93 5.51 2.20
N LYS A 98 -11.14 5.39 1.12
CA LYS A 98 -10.73 6.51 0.28
C LYS A 98 -10.97 6.17 -1.18
N VAL A 99 -11.49 7.14 -1.92
CA VAL A 99 -11.63 7.04 -3.37
C VAL A 99 -10.38 7.63 -4.01
N GLY A 100 -9.69 6.82 -4.82
CA GLY A 100 -8.60 7.30 -5.68
C GLY A 100 -9.19 7.87 -6.96
N TYR A 101 -8.84 9.12 -7.30
CA TYR A 101 -9.23 9.67 -8.58
C TYR A 101 -8.26 9.18 -9.66
N PRO A 102 -8.76 8.68 -10.82
CA PRO A 102 -7.89 8.47 -11.96
C PRO A 102 -7.26 9.82 -12.32
N ARG A 103 -5.92 9.90 -12.36
CA ARG A 103 -5.24 11.08 -12.89
C ARG A 103 -5.54 11.16 -14.38
N GLY A 104 -6.50 12.00 -14.75
CA GLY A 104 -6.89 12.24 -16.14
C GLY A 104 -8.36 12.62 -16.31
N TYR A 105 -8.71 13.85 -15.90
CA TYR A 105 -9.68 14.72 -16.56
C TYR A 105 -9.19 16.17 -16.41
#